data_AF-A0AA38U5N4-F1
#
_entry.id   AF-A0AA38U5N4-F1
#
_cell.length_a   1.000
_cell.length_b   1.000
_cell.length_c   1.000
_cell.angle_alpha   90.00
_cell.angle_beta   90.00
_cell.angle_gamma   90.00
#
_symmetry.space_group_name_H-M   'P 1'
#
loop_
_entity.id
_entity.type
_entity.pdbx_description
1 polymer ?
#
loop_
_entity_poly.entity_id
_entity_poly.type
_entity_poly.pdbx_seq_one_letter_code
_entity_poly.pdbx_strand_id
1 'polypeptide(L)'
;MGKQRRNQRKNVAMLDSDDTDSVSSSSTIRSDQILGTSVEEVQIDKESVLDQCLDALYEKRGSTRETALVAIIEAFNSSLPHEFVEKK
;
A
#
# COMPACT_ATOMS: atom_id res chain seq x y z
N MET A 1 -24.41 -39.73 -37.68
CA MET A 1 -23.26 -40.02 -36.77
C MET A 1 -22.01 -39.51 -37.44
N GLY A 2 -21.47 -38.37 -37.01
CA GLY A 2 -20.40 -37.67 -37.74
C GLY A 2 -19.39 -37.02 -36.81
N LYS A 3 -18.14 -36.99 -37.30
CA LYS A 3 -16.92 -36.34 -36.81
C LYS A 3 -16.00 -37.20 -35.94
N GLN A 4 -14.89 -37.61 -36.53
CA GLN A 4 -13.58 -37.49 -35.88
C GLN A 4 -12.57 -36.91 -36.88
N ARG A 5 -12.14 -35.67 -36.61
CA ARG A 5 -11.06 -34.99 -37.36
C ARG A 5 -9.80 -35.05 -36.49
N ARG A 6 -8.78 -35.68 -37.07
CA ARG A 6 -7.38 -35.78 -36.60
C ARG A 6 -6.77 -34.38 -36.47
N ASN A 7 -5.99 -34.11 -35.42
CA ASN A 7 -4.98 -33.05 -35.42
C ASN A 7 -3.86 -33.38 -34.42
N GLN A 8 -2.70 -33.75 -34.96
CA GLN A 8 -1.43 -33.81 -34.24
C GLN A 8 -0.83 -32.40 -34.17
N ARG A 9 -0.54 -31.92 -32.97
CA ARG A 9 0.47 -30.86 -32.72
C ARG A 9 1.09 -31.14 -31.35
N LYS A 10 2.20 -31.87 -31.32
CA LYS A 10 3.07 -31.97 -30.15
C LYS A 10 4.39 -31.30 -30.50
N ASN A 11 4.46 -30.00 -30.22
CA ASN A 11 5.70 -29.23 -30.14
C ASN A 11 5.65 -28.49 -28.81
N VAL A 12 6.19 -29.09 -27.75
CA VAL A 12 6.55 -28.32 -26.55
C VAL A 12 8.05 -28.53 -26.41
N ALA A 13 8.76 -27.50 -26.85
CA ALA A 13 10.19 -27.36 -26.71
C ALA A 13 10.56 -27.23 -25.23
N MET A 14 11.75 -27.71 -24.95
CA MET A 14 12.42 -27.76 -23.65
C MET A 14 12.53 -26.37 -23.02
N LEU A 15 12.35 -26.31 -21.71
CA LEU A 15 12.89 -25.26 -20.86
C LEU A 15 13.43 -25.95 -19.61
N ASP A 16 14.70 -26.35 -19.74
CA ASP A 16 15.62 -26.62 -18.64
C ASP A 16 16.22 -25.28 -18.22
N SER A 17 16.02 -24.88 -16.97
CA SER A 17 16.68 -23.74 -16.34
C SER A 17 16.56 -23.90 -14.82
N ASP A 18 17.38 -24.79 -14.28
CA ASP A 18 17.90 -24.69 -12.92
C ASP A 18 18.88 -23.52 -12.85
N ASP A 19 18.61 -22.51 -12.03
CA ASP A 19 19.61 -21.85 -11.16
C ASP A 19 18.93 -20.78 -10.29
N THR A 20 19.22 -20.76 -8.99
CA THR A 20 19.64 -19.57 -8.22
C THR A 20 19.58 -19.87 -6.72
N ASP A 21 20.77 -20.04 -6.15
CA ASP A 21 21.06 -20.12 -4.72
C ASP A 21 20.36 -19.01 -3.92
N SER A 22 19.41 -19.38 -3.05
CA SER A 22 18.85 -18.45 -2.07
C SER A 22 19.67 -18.50 -0.78
N VAL A 23 20.55 -17.51 -0.62
CA VAL A 23 21.32 -17.23 0.58
C VAL A 23 20.42 -16.93 1.78
N SER A 24 20.60 -17.66 2.88
CA SER A 24 20.00 -17.32 4.18
C SER A 24 20.59 -16.01 4.70
N SER A 25 19.77 -14.97 4.82
CA SER A 25 20.14 -13.73 5.53
C SER A 25 19.68 -13.80 6.98
N SER A 26 20.63 -14.05 7.88
CA SER A 26 20.47 -13.79 9.31
C SER A 26 20.85 -12.34 9.58
N SER A 27 19.94 -11.55 10.14
CA SER A 27 20.29 -10.23 10.69
C SER A 27 19.70 -10.09 12.09
N THR A 28 20.59 -9.98 13.07
CA THR A 28 20.29 -9.54 14.42
C THR A 28 20.96 -8.19 14.62
N ILE A 29 20.17 -7.11 14.64
CA ILE A 29 20.62 -5.85 15.20
C ILE A 29 19.65 -5.53 16.34
N ARG A 30 20.17 -5.69 17.55
CA ARG A 30 19.56 -5.21 18.79
C ARG A 30 19.47 -3.69 18.69
N SER A 31 18.25 -3.18 18.53
CA SER A 31 17.96 -1.77 18.75
C SER A 31 17.43 -1.60 20.16
N ASP A 32 18.36 -1.63 21.13
CA ASP A 32 18.14 -1.01 22.45
C ASP A 32 18.14 0.52 22.23
N GLN A 33 17.01 1.07 21.81
CA GLN A 33 16.79 2.51 21.82
C GLN A 33 15.67 2.81 22.81
N ILE A 34 16.09 2.81 24.07
CA ILE A 34 15.64 3.67 25.17
C ILE A 34 14.28 4.33 24.92
N LEU A 35 13.29 3.72 25.56
CA LEU A 35 12.09 4.31 26.14
C LEU A 35 12.19 5.85 26.32
N GLY A 36 11.83 6.58 25.27
CA GLY A 36 11.34 7.95 25.34
C GLY A 36 9.85 7.88 25.63
N THR A 37 9.47 8.38 26.79
CA THR A 37 8.14 8.26 27.36
C THR A 37 7.08 8.98 26.50
N SER A 38 5.96 8.29 26.28
CA SER A 38 4.60 8.87 26.14
C SER A 38 4.34 9.87 25.01
N VAL A 39 4.23 9.39 23.78
CA VAL A 39 3.09 9.79 22.94
C VAL A 39 2.59 8.52 22.27
N GLU A 40 1.60 7.90 22.90
CA GLU A 40 0.72 6.90 22.31
C GLU A 40 -0.17 7.58 21.25
N GLU A 41 0.44 8.35 20.34
CA GLU A 41 -0.13 8.56 19.03
C GLU A 41 0.05 7.21 18.37
N VAL A 42 -0.98 6.36 18.51
CA VAL A 42 -1.25 5.32 17.54
C VAL A 42 -0.83 5.91 16.21
N GLN A 43 0.22 5.35 15.62
CA GLN A 43 0.71 5.72 14.31
C GLN A 43 -0.43 5.34 13.36
N ILE A 44 -1.48 6.15 13.31
CA ILE A 44 -2.58 5.98 12.38
C ILE A 44 -1.91 6.31 11.07
N ASP A 45 -1.50 5.24 10.40
CA ASP A 45 -0.73 5.32 9.17
C ASP A 45 -1.49 6.28 8.26
N LYS A 46 -0.83 7.36 7.80
CA LYS A 46 -1.55 8.38 7.01
C LYS A 46 -2.16 7.77 5.75
N GLU A 47 -1.53 6.71 5.25
CA GLU A 47 -2.06 5.84 4.19
C GLU A 47 -3.36 5.15 4.63
N SER A 48 -3.43 4.61 5.86
CA SER A 48 -4.66 4.05 6.44
C SER A 48 -5.79 5.07 6.62
N VAL A 49 -5.49 6.34 6.93
CA VAL A 49 -6.51 7.40 7.02
C VAL A 49 -7.03 7.78 5.65
N LEU A 50 -6.12 7.90 4.67
CA LEU A 50 -6.50 8.22 3.30
C LEU A 50 -7.40 7.12 2.73
N ASP A 51 -7.05 5.85 2.90
CA ASP A 51 -7.87 4.72 2.45
C ASP A 51 -9.28 4.76 3.04
N GLN A 52 -9.42 5.02 4.35
CA GLN A 52 -10.73 5.17 4.98
C GLN A 52 -11.52 6.37 4.44
N CYS A 53 -10.85 7.51 4.20
CA CYS A 53 -11.52 8.67 3.62
C CYS A 53 -11.96 8.37 2.18
N LEU A 54 -11.17 7.64 1.40
CA LEU A 54 -11.52 7.22 0.04
C LEU A 54 -12.75 6.30 0.04
N ASP A 55 -12.82 5.33 0.94
CA ASP A 55 -14.01 4.49 1.11
C ASP A 55 -15.25 5.32 1.47
N ALA A 56 -15.10 6.25 2.42
CA ALA A 56 -16.18 7.14 2.87
C ALA A 56 -16.71 8.07 1.76
N LEU A 57 -15.90 8.42 0.76
CA LEU A 57 -16.33 9.21 -0.40
C LEU A 57 -17.32 8.44 -1.31
N TYR A 58 -17.27 7.12 -1.31
CA TYR A 58 -18.20 6.28 -2.08
C TYR A 58 -19.51 5.99 -1.34
N GLU A 59 -19.66 6.45 -0.10
CA GLU A 59 -20.91 6.29 0.63
C GLU A 59 -22.07 7.12 0.05
N LYS A 60 -23.28 6.58 0.14
CA LYS A 60 -24.49 7.24 -0.39
C LYS A 60 -24.87 8.51 0.37
N ARG A 61 -24.59 8.55 1.68
CA ARG A 61 -24.96 9.69 2.54
C ARG A 61 -24.09 10.90 2.20
N GLY A 62 -24.71 12.05 1.94
CA GLY A 62 -23.99 13.29 1.64
C GLY A 62 -23.08 13.73 2.79
N SER A 63 -23.58 13.66 4.03
CA SER A 63 -22.84 14.05 5.22
C SER A 63 -21.55 13.28 5.43
N THR A 64 -21.52 11.97 5.14
CA THR A 64 -20.30 11.17 5.28
C THR A 64 -19.25 11.61 4.27
N ARG A 65 -19.68 11.87 3.03
CA ARG A 65 -18.81 12.37 1.97
C ARG A 65 -18.24 13.75 2.29
N GLU A 66 -19.06 14.64 2.85
CA GLU A 66 -18.62 15.96 3.31
C GLU A 66 -17.54 15.86 4.39
N THR A 67 -17.73 15.00 5.41
CA THR A 67 -16.73 14.77 6.44
C THR A 67 -15.42 14.22 5.87
N ALA A 68 -15.50 13.26 4.93
CA ALA A 68 -14.32 12.70 4.28
C ALA A 68 -13.54 13.76 3.49
N LEU A 69 -14.22 14.66 2.77
CA LEU A 69 -13.57 15.75 2.04
C LEU A 69 -12.86 16.72 2.99
N VAL A 70 -13.48 17.08 4.12
CA VAL A 70 -12.86 17.96 5.12
C VAL A 70 -11.59 17.32 5.67
N ALA A 71 -11.66 16.04 6.06
CA ALA A 71 -10.50 15.31 6.60
C ALA A 71 -9.33 15.25 5.60
N ILE A 72 -9.61 14.99 4.32
CA ILE A 72 -8.59 14.98 3.26
C ILE A 72 -7.93 16.37 3.14
N ILE A 73 -8.73 17.44 3.07
CA ILE A 73 -8.22 18.81 2.94
C ILE A 73 -7.34 19.19 4.12
N GLU A 74 -7.76 18.89 5.35
CA GLU A 74 -6.98 19.16 6.56
C GLU A 74 -5.66 18.39 6.58
N ALA A 75 -5.69 17.10 6.21
CA ALA A 75 -4.49 16.29 6.10
C ALA A 75 -3.51 16.89 5.08
N PHE A 76 -3.98 17.30 3.90
CA PHE A 76 -3.13 17.98 2.90
C PHE A 76 -2.57 19.31 3.44
N ASN A 77 -3.40 20.15 4.03
CA ASN A 77 -2.96 21.45 4.57
C ASN A 77 -1.94 21.31 5.71
N SER A 78 -2.08 20.29 6.54
CA SER A 78 -1.10 20.00 7.61
C SER A 78 0.20 19.40 7.08
N SER A 79 0.16 18.73 5.92
CA SER A 79 1.32 18.14 5.26
C SER A 79 2.06 19.10 4.32
N LEU A 80 1.43 20.23 3.94
CA LEU A 80 2.08 21.24 3.13
C LEU A 80 3.30 21.77 3.90
N PRO A 81 4.51 21.64 3.35
CA PRO A 81 5.70 22.02 4.07
C PRO A 81 5.64 23.51 4.42
N HIS A 82 5.87 23.83 5.69
CA HIS A 82 6.07 25.21 6.18
C HIS A 82 7.19 25.96 5.43
N GLU A 83 7.94 25.28 4.57
CA GLU A 83 8.95 25.82 3.66
C GLU A 83 8.40 26.86 2.67
N PHE A 84 7.11 26.81 2.31
CA PHE A 84 6.48 27.81 1.44
C PHE A 84 5.74 28.92 2.19
N VAL A 85 5.74 28.89 3.53
CA VAL A 85 5.20 30.00 4.32
C VAL A 85 6.30 31.05 4.44
N GLU A 86 6.24 32.09 3.60
CA GLU A 86 7.06 33.29 3.78
C GLU A 86 6.88 33.76 5.23
N LYS A 87 7.97 33.70 6.02
CA LYS A 87 7.98 34.26 7.36
C LYS A 87 7.81 35.77 7.22
N LYS A 88 6.65 36.26 7.64
CA LYS A 88 6.33 37.68 7.72
C LYS A 88 6.96 38.33 8.95
#